data_AF-A0ABD6TC16-F1
#
_entry.id   AF-A0ABD6TC16-F1
#
_cell.length_a   1.000
_cell.length_b   1.000
_cell.length_c   1.000
_cell.angle_alpha   90.00
_cell.angle_beta   90.00
_cell.angle_gamma   90.00
#
_symmetry.space_group_name_H-M   'P 1'
#
loop_
_entity.id
_entity.type
_entity.pdbx_description
1 polymer ?
#
loop_
_entity_poly.entity_id
_entity_poly.type
_entity_poly.pdbx_seq_one_letter_code
_entity_poly.pdbx_strand_id
1 'polypeptide(L)'
;MNVEIVKLHEVETVQLENGQFQRVTKNQQTVPCYITNYAVKKGKDLGLLEESLLQSLFKLKGLVNVDPNKLDSIDGTALQGIDEVELQKIIYLGCVGANKNFPYDFDAFLERFHYSFDETVRLYAKLISGVTTGQQNGFAKGLNKSTKTGKKKFSHRK
;
A
#
# COMPACT_ATOMS: atom_id res chain seq x y z
N MET A 1 -4.14 11.24 11.74
CA MET A 1 -3.59 10.04 11.06
C MET A 1 -4.78 9.17 10.72
N ASN A 2 -5.02 8.91 9.45
CA ASN A 2 -6.16 8.07 9.04
C ASN A 2 -5.78 6.61 9.22
N VAL A 3 -6.69 5.84 9.82
CA VAL A 3 -6.55 4.39 9.99
C VAL A 3 -7.44 3.76 8.93
N GLU A 4 -6.82 3.11 7.95
CA GLU A 4 -7.56 2.35 6.94
C GLU A 4 -7.84 0.93 7.44
N ILE A 5 -8.78 0.25 6.79
CA ILE A 5 -9.22 -1.09 7.17
C ILE A 5 -9.02 -2.04 5.98
N VAL A 6 -8.39 -3.17 6.25
CA VAL A 6 -8.22 -4.29 5.31
C VAL A 6 -9.07 -5.46 5.77
N LYS A 7 -9.83 -6.05 4.84
CA LYS A 7 -10.67 -7.22 5.06
C LYS A 7 -9.99 -8.45 4.46
N LEU A 8 -9.47 -9.32 5.32
CA LEU A 8 -8.85 -10.58 4.90
C LEU A 8 -9.85 -11.71 5.06
N HIS A 9 -9.86 -12.66 4.14
CA HIS A 9 -10.74 -13.81 4.24
C HIS A 9 -10.20 -14.97 3.41
N GLU A 10 -10.55 -16.19 3.80
CA GLU A 10 -10.25 -17.38 3.02
C GLU A 10 -11.34 -17.61 1.97
N VAL A 11 -10.93 -18.22 0.88
CA VAL A 11 -11.79 -18.57 -0.24
C VAL A 11 -11.64 -20.05 -0.51
N GLU A 12 -12.76 -20.76 -0.51
CA GLU A 12 -12.83 -22.17 -0.84
C GLU A 12 -13.78 -22.39 -2.00
N THR A 13 -13.44 -23.35 -2.86
CA THR A 13 -14.31 -23.81 -3.93
C THR A 13 -15.00 -25.09 -3.45
N VAL A 14 -16.32 -25.03 -3.29
CA VAL A 14 -17.13 -26.18 -2.89
C VAL A 14 -17.93 -26.70 -4.07
N GLN A 15 -18.10 -28.02 -4.16
CA GLN A 15 -18.99 -28.64 -5.13
C GLN A 15 -20.40 -28.75 -4.54
N LEU A 16 -21.38 -28.23 -5.27
CA LEU A 16 -22.79 -28.33 -4.95
C LEU A 16 -23.35 -29.69 -5.39
N GLU A 17 -24.46 -30.11 -4.77
CA GLU A 17 -25.13 -31.39 -5.06
C GLU A 17 -25.58 -31.51 -6.53
N ASN A 18 -25.82 -30.39 -7.20
CA ASN A 18 -26.14 -30.33 -8.63
C ASN A 18 -24.91 -30.46 -9.56
N GLY A 19 -23.73 -30.72 -9.00
CA GLY A 19 -22.46 -30.85 -9.72
C GLY A 19 -21.76 -29.53 -10.06
N GLN A 20 -22.34 -28.38 -9.74
CA GLN A 20 -21.73 -27.06 -9.98
C GLN A 20 -20.73 -26.70 -8.88
N PHE A 21 -19.77 -25.81 -9.18
CA PHE A 21 -18.85 -25.28 -8.17
C PHE A 21 -19.28 -23.89 -7.72
N GLN A 22 -19.17 -23.63 -6.41
CA GLN A 22 -19.42 -22.33 -5.81
C GLN A 22 -18.21 -21.87 -4.99
N ARG A 23 -17.87 -20.58 -5.13
CA ARG A 23 -16.89 -19.91 -4.29
C ARG A 23 -17.56 -19.50 -2.98
N VAL A 24 -16.99 -19.93 -1.84
CA VAL A 24 -17.47 -19.54 -0.50
C VAL A 24 -16.36 -18.81 0.25
N THR A 25 -16.76 -17.77 0.99
CA THR A 25 -15.86 -16.98 1.83
C THR A 25 -15.94 -17.47 3.27
N LYS A 26 -14.77 -17.70 3.89
CA LYS A 26 -14.64 -18.13 5.29
C LYS A 26 -13.65 -17.25 6.05
N ASN A 27 -13.68 -17.35 7.39
CA ASN A 27 -12.66 -16.76 8.28
C ASN A 27 -12.37 -15.27 8.01
N GLN A 28 -13.43 -14.46 7.94
CA GLN A 28 -13.30 -13.02 7.71
C GLN A 28 -12.62 -12.32 8.90
N GLN A 29 -11.61 -11.50 8.59
CA GLN A 29 -10.84 -10.74 9.56
C GLN A 29 -10.74 -9.28 9.12
N THR A 30 -10.95 -8.38 10.07
CA THR A 30 -10.79 -6.93 9.87
C THR A 30 -9.48 -6.48 10.50
N VAL A 31 -8.59 -5.90 9.70
CA VAL A 31 -7.22 -5.57 10.10
C VAL A 31 -7.00 -4.05 9.94
N PRO A 32 -6.48 -3.35 10.98
CA PRO A 32 -6.09 -1.96 10.83
C PRO A 32 -4.86 -1.84 9.93
N CYS A 33 -4.81 -0.80 9.10
CA CYS A 33 -3.73 -0.59 8.15
C CYS A 33 -3.34 0.88 8.10
N TYR A 34 -2.08 1.17 8.43
CA TYR A 34 -1.48 2.49 8.31
C TYR A 34 0.05 2.40 8.31
N ILE A 35 0.71 3.29 7.58
CA ILE A 35 2.17 3.28 7.47
C ILE A 35 2.81 3.87 8.73
N THR A 36 3.71 3.11 9.34
CA THR A 36 4.53 3.54 10.49
C THR A 36 6.01 3.46 10.16
N ASN A 37 6.86 4.09 10.97
CA ASN A 37 8.32 3.92 10.87
C ASN A 37 8.73 2.44 11.01
N TYR A 38 7.99 1.69 11.85
CA TYR A 38 8.22 0.26 12.04
C TYR A 38 7.92 -0.54 10.77
N ALA A 39 6.78 -0.26 10.10
CA ALA A 39 6.43 -0.85 8.82
C ALA A 39 7.54 -0.68 7.78
N VAL A 40 8.09 0.53 7.67
CA VAL A 40 9.15 0.86 6.71
C VAL A 40 10.44 0.12 7.03
N LYS A 41 10.84 0.09 8.32
CA LYS A 41 12.00 -0.70 8.74
C LYS A 41 11.81 -2.17 8.40
N LYS A 42 10.66 -2.75 8.75
CA LYS A 42 10.33 -4.15 8.48
C LYS A 42 10.31 -4.46 6.99
N GLY A 43 9.77 -3.57 6.17
CA GLY A 43 9.80 -3.74 4.72
C GLY A 43 11.23 -3.83 4.16
N LYS A 44 12.16 -3.01 4.67
CA LYS A 44 13.58 -3.13 4.30
C LYS A 44 14.18 -4.45 4.79
N ASP A 45 13.95 -4.80 6.05
CA ASP A 45 14.49 -6.04 6.65
C ASP A 45 14.00 -7.30 5.92
N LEU A 46 12.77 -7.28 5.39
CA LEU A 46 12.14 -8.39 4.66
C LEU A 46 12.45 -8.36 3.15
N GLY A 47 13.19 -7.38 2.65
CA GLY A 47 13.42 -7.21 1.21
C GLY A 47 12.16 -6.81 0.41
N LEU A 48 11.08 -6.41 1.08
CA LEU A 48 9.84 -5.97 0.47
C LEU A 48 9.88 -4.48 0.07
N LEU A 49 10.83 -3.72 0.63
CA LEU A 49 11.11 -2.33 0.25
C LEU A 49 12.56 -2.18 -0.18
N GLU A 50 12.76 -1.92 -1.47
CA GLU A 50 14.01 -1.36 -1.94
C GLU A 50 14.04 0.16 -1.72
N GLU A 51 15.24 0.78 -1.70
CA GLU A 51 15.35 2.25 -1.62
C GLU A 51 14.68 2.95 -2.82
N SER A 52 14.62 2.25 -3.96
CA SER A 52 13.88 2.63 -5.16
C SER A 52 12.37 2.66 -4.92
N LEU A 53 11.85 1.81 -4.05
CA LEU A 53 10.41 1.63 -3.83
C LEU A 53 9.79 2.86 -3.19
N LEU A 54 10.41 3.45 -2.16
CA LEU A 54 9.97 4.75 -1.61
C LEU A 54 10.00 5.88 -2.67
N GLN A 55 10.94 5.82 -3.61
CA GLN A 55 10.98 6.76 -4.74
C GLN A 55 9.89 6.44 -5.78
N SER A 56 9.58 5.16 -6.02
CA SER A 56 8.48 4.68 -6.86
C SER A 56 7.10 4.99 -6.25
N LEU A 57 6.95 4.91 -4.93
CA LEU A 57 5.78 5.41 -4.18
C LEU A 57 5.52 6.89 -4.50
N PHE A 58 6.60 7.64 -4.75
CA PHE A 58 6.53 9.04 -5.16
C PHE A 58 6.50 9.27 -6.66
N LYS A 59 6.90 8.32 -7.52
CA LYS A 59 6.62 8.39 -8.97
C LYS A 59 5.12 8.27 -9.22
N LEU A 60 4.42 7.54 -8.35
CA LEU A 60 2.97 7.52 -8.26
C LEU A 60 2.38 8.83 -7.67
N LYS A 61 3.16 9.91 -7.47
CA LYS A 61 2.62 11.25 -7.17
C LYS A 61 1.63 11.76 -8.21
N GLY A 62 1.67 11.23 -9.44
CA GLY A 62 0.61 11.44 -10.43
C GLY A 62 -0.77 11.03 -9.90
N LEU A 63 -0.83 9.98 -9.08
CA LEU A 63 -2.05 9.50 -8.41
C LEU A 63 -2.35 10.23 -7.09
N VAL A 64 -1.33 10.80 -6.41
CA VAL A 64 -1.51 11.49 -5.11
C VAL A 64 -2.14 12.88 -5.27
N ASN A 65 -2.05 13.49 -6.45
CA ASN A 65 -2.85 14.69 -6.78
C ASN A 65 -4.32 14.35 -7.11
N VAL A 66 -4.65 13.06 -7.23
CA VAL A 66 -6.03 12.62 -7.39
C VAL A 66 -6.63 12.47 -5.99
N ASP A 67 -7.73 13.17 -5.76
CA ASP A 67 -8.52 13.02 -4.55
C ASP A 67 -8.85 11.52 -4.34
N PRO A 68 -8.52 10.90 -3.19
CA PRO A 68 -8.84 9.50 -2.91
C PRO A 68 -10.32 9.16 -3.08
N ASN A 69 -11.20 10.17 -3.04
CA ASN A 69 -12.63 10.03 -3.27
C ASN A 69 -13.04 10.21 -4.74
N LYS A 70 -12.12 10.62 -5.62
CA LYS A 70 -12.30 10.77 -7.07
C LYS A 70 -11.45 9.78 -7.87
N LEU A 71 -11.14 8.61 -7.30
CA LEU A 71 -10.41 7.57 -8.03
C LEU A 71 -11.09 7.12 -9.32
N ASP A 72 -12.42 7.28 -9.43
CA ASP A 72 -13.18 7.03 -10.66
C ASP A 72 -12.79 7.95 -11.83
N SER A 73 -12.00 8.99 -11.56
CA SER A 73 -11.44 9.92 -12.56
C SER A 73 -9.97 9.67 -12.88
N ILE A 74 -9.36 8.62 -12.31
CA ILE A 74 -8.00 8.22 -12.70
C ILE A 74 -8.07 7.67 -14.12
N ASP A 75 -7.38 8.36 -15.02
CA ASP A 75 -7.17 7.89 -16.39
C ASP A 75 -6.50 6.50 -16.33
N GLY A 76 -7.11 5.50 -16.98
CA GLY A 76 -6.58 4.14 -17.03
C GLY A 76 -5.16 4.07 -17.59
N THR A 77 -4.73 5.09 -18.35
CA THR A 77 -3.34 5.24 -18.81
C THR A 77 -2.36 5.61 -17.68
N ALA A 78 -2.82 6.29 -16.62
CA ALA A 78 -2.02 6.56 -15.42
C ALA A 78 -1.84 5.31 -14.54
N LEU A 79 -2.66 4.27 -14.77
CA LEU A 79 -2.55 2.95 -14.14
C LEU A 79 -1.67 1.99 -14.96
N GLN A 80 -1.36 2.32 -16.21
CA GLN A 80 -0.46 1.51 -17.04
C GLN A 80 0.97 1.56 -16.49
N GLY A 81 1.51 0.40 -16.14
CA GLY A 81 2.85 0.26 -15.55
C GLY A 81 2.87 0.28 -14.02
N ILE A 82 1.70 0.30 -13.36
CA ILE A 82 1.61 0.00 -11.94
C ILE A 82 1.75 -1.50 -11.74
N ASP A 83 2.73 -1.88 -10.93
CA ASP A 83 2.85 -3.25 -10.44
C ASP A 83 1.93 -3.43 -9.23
N GLU A 84 0.90 -4.26 -9.38
CA GLU A 84 -0.07 -4.53 -8.30
C GLU A 84 0.61 -5.16 -7.08
N VAL A 85 1.61 -6.03 -7.29
CA VAL A 85 2.33 -6.70 -6.21
C VAL A 85 3.05 -5.66 -5.35
N GLU A 86 3.59 -4.62 -5.97
CA GLU A 86 4.20 -3.51 -5.24
C GLU A 86 3.20 -2.72 -4.38
N LEU A 87 1.97 -2.55 -4.85
CA LEU A 87 0.91 -1.94 -4.03
C LEU A 87 0.53 -2.84 -2.85
N GLN A 88 0.39 -4.14 -3.10
CA GLN A 88 0.03 -5.14 -2.10
C GLN A 88 1.11 -5.24 -1.01
N LYS A 89 2.40 -5.18 -1.36
CA LYS A 89 3.51 -5.12 -0.38
C LYS A 89 3.36 -3.94 0.58
N ILE A 90 2.97 -2.77 0.07
CA ILE A 90 2.78 -1.58 0.90
C ILE A 90 1.59 -1.72 1.84
N ILE A 91 0.49 -2.27 1.35
CA ILE A 91 -0.71 -2.54 2.16
C ILE A 91 -0.39 -3.57 3.25
N TYR A 92 0.33 -4.65 2.90
CA TYR A 92 0.83 -5.64 3.85
C TYR A 92 1.66 -4.99 4.95
N LEU A 93 2.63 -4.14 4.58
CA LEU A 93 3.45 -3.42 5.54
C LEU A 93 2.64 -2.46 6.40
N GLY A 94 1.59 -1.85 5.87
CA GLY A 94 0.64 -1.07 6.68
C GLY A 94 -0.08 -1.91 7.74
N CYS A 95 -0.40 -3.17 7.43
CA CYS A 95 -1.00 -4.11 8.38
C CYS A 95 0.00 -4.55 9.46
N VAL A 96 1.23 -4.92 9.05
CA VAL A 96 2.34 -5.25 9.97
C VAL A 96 2.71 -4.05 10.86
N GLY A 97 2.67 -2.85 10.28
CA GLY A 97 2.92 -1.59 10.96
C GLY A 97 1.91 -1.28 12.05
N ALA A 98 0.65 -1.59 11.79
CA ALA A 98 -0.48 -1.35 12.67
C ALA A 98 -0.64 -2.43 13.75
N ASN A 99 -0.19 -3.66 13.47
CA ASN A 99 -0.27 -4.79 14.39
C ASN A 99 1.08 -5.52 14.50
N LYS A 100 1.74 -5.39 15.65
CA LYS A 100 3.03 -6.04 15.92
C LYS A 100 2.97 -7.58 15.90
N ASN A 101 1.79 -8.14 16.15
CA ASN A 101 1.54 -9.58 16.15
C ASN A 101 0.73 -9.99 14.92
N PHE A 102 0.94 -9.31 13.79
CA PHE A 102 0.27 -9.68 12.54
C PHE A 102 0.65 -11.12 12.17
N PRO A 103 -0.32 -12.04 12.02
CA PRO A 103 -0.04 -13.48 12.01
C PRO A 103 0.40 -14.01 10.65
N TYR A 104 0.42 -13.17 9.62
CA TYR A 104 0.69 -13.58 8.24
C TYR A 104 2.01 -13.02 7.74
N ASP A 105 2.78 -13.86 7.05
CA ASP A 105 3.79 -13.38 6.12
C ASP A 105 3.13 -12.81 4.85
N PHE A 106 3.94 -12.40 3.88
CA PHE A 106 3.41 -11.76 2.68
C PHE A 106 2.57 -12.72 1.82
N ASP A 107 3.02 -13.96 1.65
CA ASP A 107 2.31 -14.94 0.82
C ASP A 107 0.98 -15.34 1.46
N ALA A 108 0.96 -15.65 2.77
CA ALA A 108 -0.27 -15.96 3.50
C ALA A 108 -1.22 -14.77 3.59
N PHE A 109 -0.70 -13.53 3.53
CA PHE A 109 -1.52 -12.34 3.39
C PHE A 109 -2.19 -12.29 2.02
N LEU A 110 -1.45 -12.55 0.92
CA LEU A 110 -1.99 -12.53 -0.44
C LEU A 110 -3.06 -13.60 -0.66
N GLU A 111 -2.90 -14.78 -0.06
CA GLU A 111 -3.92 -15.83 -0.07
C GLU A 111 -5.26 -15.40 0.52
N ARG A 112 -5.26 -14.36 1.36
CA ARG A 112 -6.46 -13.83 2.02
C ARG A 112 -6.88 -12.45 1.51
N PHE A 113 -6.03 -11.81 0.71
CA PHE A 113 -6.22 -10.46 0.19
C PHE A 113 -6.85 -10.54 -1.20
N HIS A 114 -8.17 -10.69 -1.23
CA HIS A 114 -8.94 -10.87 -2.47
C HIS A 114 -9.57 -9.57 -3.00
N TYR A 115 -8.89 -8.44 -2.81
CA TYR A 115 -9.33 -7.16 -3.35
C TYR A 115 -9.17 -7.16 -4.87
N SER A 116 -10.05 -6.46 -5.59
CA SER A 116 -9.80 -6.18 -7.01
C SER A 116 -8.64 -5.21 -7.18
N PHE A 117 -8.06 -5.13 -8.37
CA PHE A 117 -7.01 -4.17 -8.69
C PHE A 117 -7.41 -2.73 -8.33
N ASP A 118 -8.62 -2.31 -8.70
CA ASP A 118 -9.13 -0.95 -8.41
C ASP A 118 -9.25 -0.70 -6.89
N GLU A 119 -9.72 -1.69 -6.13
CA GLU A 119 -9.81 -1.58 -4.67
C GLU A 119 -8.42 -1.53 -4.03
N THR A 120 -7.45 -2.29 -4.55
CA THR A 120 -6.04 -2.27 -4.15
C THR A 120 -5.42 -0.89 -4.38
N VAL A 121 -5.58 -0.32 -5.58
CA VAL A 121 -5.11 1.03 -5.93
C VAL A 121 -5.75 2.08 -5.01
N ARG A 122 -7.06 1.98 -4.76
CA ARG A 122 -7.79 2.89 -3.87
C ARG A 122 -7.29 2.85 -2.45
N LEU A 123 -7.11 1.65 -1.90
CA LEU A 123 -6.59 1.46 -0.55
C LEU A 123 -5.17 2.01 -0.43
N TYR A 124 -4.31 1.70 -1.40
CA TYR A 124 -2.97 2.24 -1.49
C TYR A 124 -2.96 3.77 -1.50
N ALA A 125 -3.76 4.40 -2.35
CA ALA A 125 -3.83 5.86 -2.47
C ALA A 125 -4.22 6.53 -1.14
N LYS A 126 -5.18 5.93 -0.40
CA LYS A 126 -5.56 6.40 0.93
C LYS A 126 -4.42 6.30 1.95
N LEU A 127 -3.70 5.18 1.96
CA LEU A 127 -2.54 4.99 2.85
C LEU A 127 -1.45 6.04 2.61
N ILE A 128 -1.13 6.31 1.35
CA ILE A 128 -0.13 7.32 0.98
C ILE A 128 -0.64 8.74 1.27
N SER A 129 -1.90 9.04 1.00
CA SER A 129 -2.50 10.34 1.34
C SER A 129 -2.45 10.61 2.85
N GLY A 130 -2.74 9.61 3.69
CA GLY A 130 -2.65 9.72 5.15
C GLY A 130 -1.24 10.02 5.66
N VAL A 131 -0.20 9.58 4.93
CA VAL A 131 1.21 9.89 5.18
C VAL A 131 1.57 11.32 4.81
N THR A 132 1.06 11.84 3.70
CA THR A 132 1.47 13.13 3.12
C THR A 132 0.65 14.32 3.66
N THR A 133 -0.62 14.09 3.99
CA THR A 133 -1.55 15.12 4.48
C THR A 133 -1.69 15.16 6.00
N GLY A 134 -1.31 14.08 6.70
CA GLY A 134 -1.28 14.02 8.16
C GLY A 134 -0.26 15.00 8.73
N GLN A 135 -0.68 15.82 9.69
CA GLN A 135 0.16 16.76 10.42
C GLN A 135 1.51 16.14 10.86
N GLN A 136 2.60 16.58 10.24
CA GLN A 136 3.96 16.65 10.79
C GLN A 136 4.49 15.45 11.62
N ASN A 137 4.09 14.23 11.32
CA ASN A 137 4.68 13.02 11.90
C ASN A 137 6.15 12.91 11.46
N GLY A 138 7.01 12.33 12.31
CA GLY A 138 8.46 12.22 12.06
C GLY A 138 8.80 11.53 10.73
N PHE A 139 7.91 10.66 10.26
CA PHE A 139 7.96 10.06 8.93
C PHE A 139 7.83 11.11 7.82
N ALA A 140 6.74 11.89 7.77
CA ALA A 140 6.54 12.95 6.79
C ALA A 140 7.70 13.98 6.80
N LYS A 141 8.27 14.27 7.97
CA LYS A 141 9.47 15.13 8.11
C LYS A 141 10.73 14.50 7.52
N GLY A 142 11.03 13.24 7.84
CA GLY A 142 12.17 12.50 7.29
C GLY A 142 12.05 12.28 5.78
N LEU A 143 10.83 12.07 5.32
CA LEU A 143 10.47 11.86 3.92
C LEU A 143 10.60 13.15 3.10
N ASN A 144 10.13 14.28 3.64
CA ASN A 144 10.34 15.61 3.05
C ASN A 144 11.81 16.01 2.99
N LYS A 145 12.63 15.60 3.97
CA LYS A 145 14.08 15.85 3.94
C LYS A 145 14.78 15.04 2.85
N SER A 146 14.43 13.76 2.72
CA SER A 146 15.04 12.83 1.76
C SER A 146 14.71 13.15 0.30
N THR A 147 13.60 13.84 0.05
CA THR A 147 13.16 14.24 -1.30
C THR A 147 13.63 15.64 -1.73
N LYS A 148 14.16 16.46 -0.81
CA LYS A 148 14.67 17.82 -1.10
C LYS A 148 16.15 17.87 -1.51
N THR A 149 16.88 16.77 -1.43
CA THR A 149 18.34 16.73 -1.66
C THR A 149 18.80 16.81 -3.12
N GLY A 150 17.89 17.00 -4.09
CA GLY A 150 18.21 17.02 -5.53
C GLY A 150 18.54 18.38 -6.17
N LYS A 151 18.61 19.51 -5.43
CA LYS A 151 19.00 20.81 -6.00
C LYS A 151 20.26 21.38 -5.34
N LYS A 152 21.41 20.73 -5.51
CA LYS A 152 22.70 21.44 -5.37
C LYS A 152 22.93 22.25 -6.63
N LYS A 153 22.64 23.55 -6.57
CA LYS A 153 23.11 24.55 -7.55
C LYS A 153 24.65 24.53 -7.49
N PHE A 154 25.30 23.87 -8.45
CA PHE A 154 26.73 24.09 -8.67
C PHE A 154 26.89 25.50 -9.26
N SER A 155 27.14 26.47 -8.39
CA SER A 155 27.73 27.74 -8.78
C SER A 155 29.22 27.48 -8.97
N HIS A 156 29.63 27.25 -10.22
CA HIS A 156 31.03 27.43 -10.59
C HIS A 156 31.29 28.92 -10.66
N ARG A 157 31.99 29.43 -9.64
CA ARG A 157 32.69 30.71 -9.68
C ARG A 157 34.15 30.39 -9.44
N LYS A 158 34.96 30.47 -10.50
CA LYS A 158 36.28 31.10 -10.52
C LYS A 158 36.57 31.48 -11.96
#